data_AF-A0A396GLX5-F1
#
_entry.id   AF-A0A396GLX5-F1
#
_cell.length_a   1.000
_cell.length_b   1.000
_cell.length_c   1.000
_cell.angle_alpha   90.00
_cell.angle_beta   90.00
_cell.angle_gamma   90.00
#
_symmetry.space_group_name_H-M   'P 1'
#
loop_
_entity.id
_entity.type
_entity.pdbx_description
1 polymer ?
#
loop_
_entity_poly.entity_id
_entity_poly.type
_entity_poly.pdbx_seq_one_letter_code
_entity_poly.pdbx_strand_id
1 'polypeptide(L)' 'MVELVKFVYVMITLLSIVVVAKNSQGNKENICFKDADCPQDICSYPFKPKCNIYGYCSC' A
#
# COMPACT_ATOMS: atom_id res chain seq x y z
N MET A 1 -22.18 19.45 24.03
CA MET A 1 -20.77 19.03 24.28
C MET A 1 -20.55 17.55 24.03
N VAL A 2 -21.35 16.65 24.60
CA VAL A 2 -21.23 15.18 24.42
C VAL A 2 -21.36 14.72 22.96
N GLU A 3 -22.23 15.37 22.17
CA GLU A 3 -22.43 15.03 20.75
C GLU A 3 -21.21 15.35 19.88
N LEU A 4 -20.55 16.49 20.15
CA LEU A 4 -19.31 16.86 19.47
C LEU A 4 -18.18 15.89 19.80
N VAL A 5 -18.09 15.47 21.07
CA VAL A 5 -17.11 14.45 21.50
C VAL A 5 -17.35 13.12 20.81
N LYS A 6 -18.61 12.67 20.70
CA LYS A 6 -18.97 11.46 19.95
C LYS A 6 -18.61 11.57 18.47
N PHE A 7 -18.88 12.70 17.84
CA PHE A 7 -18.56 12.92 16.43
C PHE A 7 -17.04 12.85 16.16
N VAL A 8 -16.25 13.53 16.99
CA VAL A 8 -14.78 13.49 16.90
C VAL A 8 -14.25 12.08 17.13
N TYR A 9 -14.82 11.33 18.07
CA TYR A 9 -14.43 9.95 18.33
C TYR A 9 -14.67 9.03 17.12
N VAL A 10 -15.84 9.15 16.46
CA VAL A 10 -16.15 8.39 15.25
C VAL A 10 -15.20 8.74 14.10
N MET A 11 -14.92 10.04 13.90
CA MET A 11 -13.96 10.51 12.89
C MET A 11 -12.56 9.94 13.10
N ILE A 12 -12.03 10.00 14.33
CA ILE A 12 -10.71 9.45 14.66
C ILE A 12 -10.69 7.94 14.42
N THR A 13 -11.76 7.23 14.79
CA THR A 13 -11.87 5.78 14.56
C THR A 13 -11.80 5.44 13.08
N LEU A 14 -12.57 6.15 12.23
CA LEU A 14 -12.57 5.95 10.78
C LEU A 14 -11.20 6.25 10.16
N LEU A 15 -10.58 7.36 10.54
CA LEU A 15 -9.25 7.75 10.06
C LEU A 15 -8.19 6.71 10.46
N SER A 16 -8.26 6.18 11.68
CA SER A 16 -7.34 5.15 12.17
C SER A 16 -7.46 3.86 11.35
N ILE A 17 -8.68 3.44 11.03
CA ILE A 17 -8.92 2.26 10.17
C ILE A 17 -8.35 2.48 8.77
N VAL A 18 -8.54 3.67 8.18
CA VAL A 18 -8.01 4.00 6.85
C VAL A 18 -6.48 3.98 6.85
N VAL A 19 -5.84 4.53 7.88
CA VAL A 19 -4.37 4.51 8.02
C VAL A 19 -3.84 3.08 8.15
N VAL A 20 -4.48 2.23 8.96
CA VAL A 20 -4.10 0.82 9.10
C VAL A 20 -4.31 0.06 7.79
N ALA A 21 -5.41 0.30 7.09
CA ALA A 21 -5.69 -0.31 5.79
C ALA A 21 -4.62 0.05 4.76
N LYS A 22 -4.28 1.34 4.64
CA LYS A 22 -3.21 1.83 3.75
C LYS A 22 -1.85 1.23 4.11
N ASN A 23 -1.49 1.20 5.38
CA ASN A 23 -0.21 0.61 5.82
C ASN A 23 -0.15 -0.90 5.58
N SER A 24 -1.27 -1.62 5.73
CA SER A 24 -1.34 -3.05 5.37
C SER A 24 -1.24 -3.32 3.87
N GLN A 25 -1.45 -2.28 3.05
CA GLN A 25 -1.34 -2.35 1.59
C GLN A 25 0.06 -1.97 1.08
N GLY A 26 0.89 -1.30 1.89
CA GLY A 26 2.26 -0.92 1.53
C GLY A 26 3.21 -2.09 1.23
N ASN A 27 2.82 -3.33 1.57
CA ASN A 27 3.57 -4.54 1.16
C ASN A 27 2.91 -5.30 -0.01
N LYS A 28 1.72 -4.89 -0.45
CA LYS A 28 1.00 -5.52 -1.57
C LYS A 28 1.34 -4.91 -2.93
N GLU A 29 1.80 -3.66 -2.96
CA GLU A 29 2.21 -2.99 -4.20
C GLU A 29 3.44 -3.66 -4.86
N ASN A 30 4.21 -4.40 -4.06
CA ASN A 30 5.31 -5.21 -4.57
C ASN A 30 4.92 -6.65 -4.86
N ILE A 31 3.71 -7.13 -4.52
CA ILE A 31 3.35 -8.53 -4.79
C ILE A 31 3.08 -8.71 -6.28
N CYS A 32 3.72 -9.71 -6.89
CA CYS A 32 3.61 -10.00 -8.31
C CYS A 32 3.49 -11.49 -8.58
N PHE A 33 2.88 -11.85 -9.71
CA PHE A 33 2.87 -13.21 -10.25
C PHE A 33 3.63 -13.32 -11.57
N LYS A 34 3.73 -12.20 -12.29
CA LYS A 34 4.47 -12.04 -13.55
C LYS A 34 5.11 -10.66 -13.60
N ASP A 35 6.15 -10.52 -14.41
CA ASP A 35 6.90 -9.24 -14.57
C ASP A 35 6.00 -8.05 -14.94
N ALA A 36 4.90 -8.30 -15.66
CA ALA A 36 3.96 -7.27 -16.08
C ALA A 36 3.09 -6.70 -14.94
N ASP A 37 3.04 -7.37 -13.79
CA ASP A 37 2.33 -6.85 -12.61
C ASP A 37 3.16 -5.77 -11.89
N CYS A 38 4.46 -5.67 -12.20
CA CYS A 38 5.36 -4.73 -11.54
C CYS A 38 5.29 -3.33 -12.15
N PRO A 39 5.22 -2.27 -11.33
CA PRO A 39 5.24 -0.90 -11.83
C PRO A 39 6.56 -0.62 -12.54
N GLN A 40 6.53 0.07 -13.67
CA GLN A 40 7.74 0.42 -14.42
C GLN A 40 8.63 1.42 -13.68
N ASP A 41 8.03 2.17 -12.76
CA ASP A 41 8.65 3.31 -12.07
C ASP A 41 9.54 2.89 -10.87
N ILE A 42 9.55 1.59 -10.51
CA ILE A 42 10.37 1.10 -9.39
C ILE A 42 11.87 1.06 -9.75
N CYS A 43 12.20 1.04 -11.04
CA CYS A 43 13.56 0.94 -11.55
C CYS A 43 13.96 2.19 -12.33
N SER A 44 15.20 2.64 -12.14
CA SER A 44 15.79 3.65 -13.02
C SER A 44 16.17 3.02 -14.35
N TYR A 45 16.05 3.79 -15.44
CA TYR A 45 16.58 3.38 -16.75
C TYR A 45 18.08 3.02 -16.62
N PRO A 46 18.56 1.91 -17.21
CA PRO A 46 17.89 1.00 -18.16
C PRO A 46 17.27 -0.27 -17.53
N PHE A 47 17.19 -0.34 -16.20
CA PHE A 47 16.73 -1.52 -15.50
C PHE A 47 15.22 -1.72 -15.67
N LYS A 48 14.81 -2.98 -15.79
CA LYS A 48 13.40 -3.37 -15.93
C LYS A 48 12.93 -4.08 -14.67
N PRO A 49 11.76 -3.73 -14.13
CA PRO A 49 11.17 -4.47 -13.02
C PRO A 49 10.96 -5.93 -13.41
N LYS A 50 11.23 -6.83 -12.47
CA LYS A 50 10.94 -8.27 -12.59
C LYS A 50 10.25 -8.79 -11.36
N CYS A 51 9.46 -9.82 -11.55
CA CYS A 51 8.89 -10.57 -10.45
C CYS A 51 9.88 -11.65 -9.98
N ASN A 52 10.32 -11.54 -8.73
CA ASN A 52 11.23 -12.52 -8.15
C ASN A 52 10.49 -13.80 -7.71
N ILE A 53 11.25 -14.84 -7.36
CA ILE A 53 10.70 -16.14 -6.91
C ILE A 53 9.91 -16.06 -5.60
N TYR A 54 10.05 -14.98 -4.85
CA TYR A 54 9.32 -14.73 -3.61
C TYR A 54 7.99 -14.00 -3.87
N GLY A 55 7.67 -13.73 -5.14
CA GLY A 55 6.48 -13.00 -5.54
C GLY A 55 6.58 -11.51 -5.24
N TYR A 56 7.80 -10.95 -5.25
CA TYR A 56 8.02 -9.51 -5.07
C TYR A 56 8.66 -8.88 -6.30
N CYS A 57 8.24 -7.66 -6.61
CA CYS A 57 8.86 -6.84 -7.65
C CYS A 57 10.26 -6.37 -7.21
N SER A 58 11.24 -6.59 -8.07
CA SER A 58 12.62 -6.15 -7.89
C SER A 58 13.20 -5.60 -9.18
N CYS A 59 14.15 -4.68 -9.04
CA CYS A 59 15.20 -4.44 -10.03
C CYS A 59 16.34 -5.45 -9.78
#